data_AF-A0A1Q3H2F5-F1
#
_entry.id   AF-A0A1Q3H2F5-F1
#
_cell.length_a   1.000
_cell.length_b   1.000
_cell.length_c   1.000
_cell.angle_alpha   90.00
_cell.angle_beta   90.00
_cell.angle_gamma   90.00
#
_symmetry.space_group_name_H-M   'P 1'
#
loop_
_entity.id
_entity.type
_entity.pdbx_description
1 polymer ?
#
loop_
_entity_poly.entity_id
_entity_poly.type
_entity_poly.pdbx_seq_one_letter_code
_entity_poly.pdbx_strand_id
1 'polypeptide(L)'
;MRGLFFLNFISLALDNWTIILFPKEQMGVLNGVAISFWAGFSLLNLIGVRFPLKMLPILLLQLLYKSAWILGTYLPAKASGAISVGIQEFFWICVAGISLNLIIIPWGHVYKEFVKSLFVLD
;
A
#
# COMPACT_ATOMS: atom_id res chain seq x y z
N MET A 1 4.58 -1.80 -14.37
CA MET A 1 4.40 -2.65 -13.17
C MET A 1 5.69 -2.94 -12.42
N ARG A 2 6.71 -3.57 -13.02
CA ARG A 2 7.96 -3.91 -12.32
C ARG A 2 8.62 -2.73 -11.60
N GLY A 3 8.71 -1.57 -12.25
CA GLY A 3 9.23 -0.35 -11.64
C GLY A 3 8.41 0.14 -10.45
N LEU A 4 7.07 0.04 -10.52
CA LEU A 4 6.19 0.40 -9.39
C LEU A 4 6.40 -0.54 -8.19
N PHE A 5 6.50 -1.85 -8.43
CA PHE A 5 6.86 -2.82 -7.40
C PHE A 5 8.21 -2.50 -6.75
N PHE A 6 9.23 -2.19 -7.56
CA PHE A 6 10.55 -1.86 -7.04
C PHE A 6 10.57 -0.55 -6.25
N LEU A 7 9.86 0.48 -6.74
CA LEU A 7 9.69 1.74 -6.04
C LEU A 7 9.04 1.52 -4.66
N ASN A 8 7.91 0.79 -4.64
CA ASN A 8 7.22 0.43 -3.40
C ASN A 8 8.14 -0.33 -2.43
N PHE A 9 8.93 -1.29 -2.93
CA PHE A 9 9.89 -2.02 -2.12
C PHE A 9 10.89 -1.07 -1.45
N ILE A 10 11.58 -0.21 -2.21
CA ILE A 10 12.59 0.69 -1.65
C ILE A 10 11.96 1.63 -0.62
N SER A 11 10.85 2.29 -0.98
CA SER A 11 10.19 3.26 -0.10
C SER A 11 9.76 2.62 1.22
N LEU A 12 9.16 1.43 1.19
CA LEU A 12 8.66 0.79 2.40
C LEU A 12 9.73 0.03 3.17
N ALA A 13 10.71 -0.57 2.48
CA ALA A 13 11.69 -1.41 3.14
C ALA A 13 12.62 -0.59 4.02
N LEU A 14 13.10 0.56 3.53
CA LEU A 14 13.98 1.44 4.30
C LEU A 14 13.29 1.94 5.57
N ASP A 15 12.05 2.40 5.46
CA ASP A 15 11.33 2.96 6.60
C ASP A 15 11.00 1.89 7.66
N ASN A 16 10.48 0.74 7.23
CA ASN A 16 9.90 -0.22 8.17
C ASN A 16 10.90 -1.25 8.70
N TRP A 17 11.82 -1.77 7.87
CA TRP A 17 12.81 -2.73 8.36
C TRP A 17 13.82 -2.08 9.31
N THR A 18 14.13 -0.80 9.13
CA THR A 18 15.00 -0.07 10.06
C THR A 18 14.37 0.01 11.46
N ILE A 19 13.08 0.32 11.55
CA ILE A 19 12.36 0.39 12.84
C ILE A 19 12.31 -0.99 13.52
N ILE A 20 12.13 -2.06 12.74
CA ILE A 20 12.06 -3.43 13.27
C ILE A 20 13.44 -3.93 13.75
N LEU A 21 14.49 -3.72 12.96
CA LEU A 21 15.83 -4.25 13.24
C LEU A 21 16.57 -3.43 14.30
N PHE A 22 16.26 -2.13 14.40
CA PHE A 22 16.91 -1.19 15.31
C PHE A 22 15.86 -0.38 16.11
N PRO A 23 15.03 -1.04 16.93
CA PRO A 23 13.98 -0.36 17.69
C PRO A 23 14.61 0.52 18.78
N LYS A 24 14.22 1.80 18.81
CA LYS A 24 14.65 2.73 19.87
C LYS A 24 13.85 2.56 21.16
N GLU A 25 12.58 2.20 21.03
CA GLU A 25 11.62 2.05 22.12
C GLU A 25 10.67 0.88 21.83
N GLN A 26 9.99 0.41 22.88
CA GLN A 26 8.97 -0.62 22.71
C GLN A 26 7.77 -0.06 21.93
N MET A 27 7.47 -0.68 20.78
CA MET A 27 6.31 -0.31 19.98
C MET A 27 5.02 -0.72 20.68
N GLY A 28 4.04 0.19 20.71
CA GLY A 28 2.66 -0.17 21.05
C GLY A 28 2.11 -1.21 20.08
N VAL A 29 1.17 -2.04 20.54
CA VAL A 29 0.69 -3.23 19.81
C VAL A 29 0.26 -2.91 18.37
N LEU A 30 -0.65 -1.94 18.17
CA LEU A 30 -1.15 -1.61 16.83
C LEU A 30 -0.08 -0.99 15.93
N ASN A 31 0.85 -0.21 16.50
CA ASN A 31 1.95 0.37 15.73
C ASN A 31 2.92 -0.73 15.25
N GLY A 32 3.26 -1.67 16.15
CA GLY A 32 4.07 -2.84 15.80
C GLY A 32 3.41 -3.69 14.71
N VAL A 33 2.09 -3.89 14.76
CA VAL A 33 1.33 -4.57 13.70
C VAL A 33 1.43 -3.81 12.38
N ALA A 34 1.23 -2.49 12.36
CA ALA A 34 1.28 -1.69 11.13
C ALA A 34 2.67 -1.73 10.48
N ILE A 35 3.72 -1.52 11.27
CA ILE A 35 5.12 -1.50 10.78
C ILE A 35 5.53 -2.89 10.28
N SER A 36 5.22 -3.96 11.01
CA SER A 36 5.53 -5.33 10.58
C SER A 36 4.73 -5.73 9.32
N PHE A 37 3.48 -5.29 9.21
CA PHE A 37 2.69 -5.49 8.00
C PHE A 37 3.30 -4.77 6.79
N TRP A 38 3.70 -3.50 6.92
CA TRP A 38 4.36 -2.76 5.84
C TRP A 38 5.74 -3.33 5.49
N ALA A 39 6.49 -3.83 6.48
CA ALA A 39 7.75 -4.53 6.24
C ALA A 39 7.55 -5.81 5.42
N GLY A 40 6.59 -6.66 5.77
CA GLY A 40 6.22 -7.84 4.99
C GLY A 40 5.69 -7.48 3.60
N PHE A 41 4.85 -6.45 3.52
CA PHE A 41 4.32 -5.93 2.26
C PHE A 41 5.43 -5.44 1.32
N SER A 42 6.51 -4.84 1.85
CA SER A 42 7.67 -4.44 1.04
C SER A 42 8.37 -5.66 0.41
N LEU A 43 8.54 -6.76 1.13
CA LEU A 43 9.14 -7.99 0.58
C LEU A 43 8.27 -8.61 -0.51
N LEU A 44 6.94 -8.59 -0.36
CA LEU A 44 6.03 -9.05 -1.42
C LEU A 44 6.14 -8.17 -2.67
N ASN A 45 6.37 -6.86 -2.50
CA ASN A 45 6.65 -5.97 -3.62
C ASN A 45 7.97 -6.33 -4.32
N LEU A 46 9.02 -6.73 -3.58
CA LEU A 46 10.27 -7.22 -4.17
C LEU A 46 10.03 -8.48 -5.03
N ILE A 47 9.22 -9.43 -4.55
CA ILE A 47 8.81 -10.62 -5.34
C ILE A 47 8.03 -10.19 -6.59
N GLY A 48 7.18 -9.16 -6.48
CA GLY A 48 6.43 -8.57 -7.58
C GLY A 48 7.29 -8.00 -8.71
N VAL A 49 8.55 -7.64 -8.45
CA VAL A 49 9.51 -7.26 -9.51
C VAL A 49 9.74 -8.43 -10.47
N ARG A 50 9.91 -9.65 -9.94
CA ARG A 50 10.13 -10.85 -10.75
C ARG A 50 8.84 -11.39 -11.37
N PHE A 51 7.73 -11.32 -10.64
CA PHE A 51 6.43 -11.92 -11.00
C PHE A 51 5.27 -10.90 -10.99
N PRO A 52 5.31 -9.85 -11.84
CA PRO A 52 4.41 -8.69 -11.69
C PRO A 52 2.91 -9.00 -11.88
N LEU A 53 2.55 -9.91 -12.78
CA LEU A 53 1.15 -10.30 -12.97
C LEU A 53 0.64 -11.20 -11.83
N LYS A 54 1.45 -12.17 -11.39
CA LYS A 54 1.08 -13.06 -10.27
C LYS A 54 0.94 -12.30 -8.95
N MET A 55 1.73 -11.25 -8.77
CA MET A 55 1.70 -10.39 -7.58
C MET A 55 0.78 -9.18 -7.73
N LEU A 56 -0.06 -9.12 -8.77
CA LEU A 56 -1.03 -8.04 -8.97
C LEU A 56 -1.94 -7.78 -7.74
N PRO A 57 -2.38 -8.80 -6.97
CA PRO A 57 -3.13 -8.56 -5.73
C PRO A 57 -2.43 -7.63 -4.73
N ILE A 58 -1.09 -7.56 -4.73
CA ILE A 58 -0.31 -6.68 -3.85
C ILE A 58 -0.47 -5.20 -4.25
N LEU A 59 -0.55 -4.89 -5.54
CA LEU A 59 -0.84 -3.53 -6.01
C LEU A 59 -2.30 -3.14 -5.75
N LEU A 60 -3.23 -4.08 -5.93
CA LEU A 60 -4.63 -3.87 -5.58
C LEU A 60 -4.79 -3.62 -4.07
N LEU A 61 -4.09 -4.38 -3.23
CA LEU A 61 -4.02 -4.13 -1.79
C LEU A 61 -3.50 -2.72 -1.50
N GLN A 62 -2.43 -2.27 -2.17
CA GLN A 62 -1.91 -0.91 -1.99
C GLN A 62 -2.97 0.16 -2.30
N LEU A 63 -3.67 -0.01 -3.42
CA LEU A 63 -4.71 0.91 -3.86
C LEU A 63 -5.86 0.97 -2.85
N LEU A 64 -6.35 -0.19 -2.40
CA LEU A 64 -7.43 -0.29 -1.43
C LEU A 64 -7.03 0.29 -0.07
N TYR A 65 -5.85 -0.09 0.44
CA TYR A 65 -5.32 0.40 1.71
C TYR A 65 -5.21 1.94 1.73
N LYS A 66 -4.58 2.54 0.72
CA LYS A 66 -4.40 3.99 0.65
C LYS A 66 -5.73 4.73 0.51
N SER A 67 -6.66 4.16 -0.27
CA SER A 67 -8.01 4.72 -0.42
C SER A 67 -8.77 4.68 0.90
N ALA A 68 -8.76 3.53 1.59
CA ALA A 68 -9.38 3.36 2.89
C ALA A 68 -8.77 4.30 3.94
N TRP A 69 -7.44 4.49 3.93
CA TRP A 69 -6.78 5.42 4.84
C TRP A 69 -7.20 6.87 4.60
N ILE A 70 -7.29 7.31 3.34
CA ILE A 70 -7.80 8.67 3.03
C ILE A 70 -9.24 8.83 3.54
N LEU A 71 -10.11 7.86 3.24
CA LEU A 71 -11.51 7.92 3.62
C LEU A 71 -11.73 7.88 5.14
N GLY A 72 -11.00 7.01 5.85
CA GLY A 72 -11.21 6.75 7.28
C GLY A 72 -10.36 7.61 8.21
N THR A 73 -9.26 8.19 7.72
CA THR A 73 -8.32 8.97 8.55
C THR A 73 -8.20 10.41 8.07
N TYR A 74 -7.84 10.63 6.81
CA TYR A 74 -7.59 11.99 6.31
C TYR A 74 -8.87 12.84 6.22
N LEU A 75 -9.93 12.31 5.61
CA LEU A 75 -11.17 13.09 5.43
C LEU A 75 -11.82 13.48 6.77
N PRO A 76 -11.93 12.59 7.77
CA PRO A 76 -12.42 12.99 9.10
C PRO A 76 -11.51 14.01 9.77
N ALA A 77 -10.18 13.85 9.72
CA ALA A 77 -9.23 14.81 10.29
C ALA A 77 -9.33 16.19 9.61
N LYS A 78 -9.55 16.21 8.29
CA LYS A 78 -9.80 17.44 7.54
C LYS A 78 -11.10 18.11 7.95
N ALA A 79 -12.17 17.34 8.11
CA ALA A 79 -13.48 17.86 8.51
C ALA A 79 -13.49 18.44 9.93
N SER A 80 -12.69 17.87 10.84
CA SER A 80 -12.57 18.35 12.23
C SER A 80 -11.49 19.43 12.44
N GLY A 81 -10.77 19.82 11.39
CA GLY A 81 -9.65 20.77 11.51
C GLY A 81 -8.41 20.20 12.21
N ALA A 82 -8.33 18.88 12.39
CA ALA A 82 -7.25 18.18 13.11
C ALA A 82 -6.14 17.65 12.17
N ILE A 83 -5.83 18.35 11.08
CA ILE A 83 -4.74 17.96 10.19
C ILE A 83 -3.40 18.29 10.85
N SER A 84 -2.68 17.25 11.28
CA SER A 84 -1.27 17.35 11.64
C SER A 84 -0.37 17.30 10.40
N VAL A 85 0.90 17.72 10.55
CA VAL A 85 1.90 17.64 9.49
C VAL A 85 2.03 16.20 8.95
N GLY A 86 2.12 15.20 9.84
CA GLY A 86 2.22 13.80 9.44
C GLY A 86 0.98 13.29 8.68
N ILE A 87 -0.22 13.72 9.05
CA ILE A 87 -1.45 13.38 8.31
C ILE A 87 -1.40 13.99 6.89
N GLN A 88 -0.94 15.23 6.77
CA GLN A 88 -0.88 15.93 5.48
C GLN A 88 0.20 15.35 4.56
N GLU A 89 1.36 15.01 5.09
CA GLU A 89 2.44 14.35 4.32
C GLU A 89 2.00 12.96 3.84
N PHE A 90 1.42 12.16 4.74
CA PHE A 90 0.97 10.82 4.39
C PHE A 90 -0.19 10.83 3.39
N PHE A 91 -1.04 11.86 3.42
CA PHE A 91 -2.06 12.07 2.39
C PHE A 91 -1.45 12.17 0.99
N TRP A 92 -0.40 12.98 0.80
CA TRP A 92 0.24 13.12 -0.50
C TRP A 92 0.92 11.82 -0.96
N ILE A 93 1.51 11.06 -0.03
CA ILE A 93 2.04 9.71 -0.28
C ILE A 93 0.92 8.74 -0.71
N CYS A 94 -0.29 8.87 -0.14
CA CYS A 94 -1.44 8.09 -0.55
C CYS A 94 -1.94 8.48 -1.95
N VAL A 95 -2.10 9.78 -2.23
CA VAL A 95 -2.53 10.28 -3.54
C VAL A 95 -1.57 9.87 -4.65
N ALA A 96 -0.26 10.03 -4.45
CA ALA A 96 0.75 9.62 -5.42
C ALA A 96 0.68 8.09 -5.69
N GLY A 97 0.60 7.29 -4.63
CA GLY A 97 0.47 5.84 -4.74
C GLY A 97 -0.80 5.40 -5.47
N ILE A 98 -1.96 5.98 -5.14
CA ILE A 98 -3.24 5.70 -5.81
C ILE A 98 -3.13 6.05 -7.30
N SER A 99 -2.64 7.25 -7.63
CA SER A 99 -2.52 7.72 -9.01
C SER A 99 -1.63 6.80 -9.85
N LEU A 100 -0.47 6.42 -9.32
CA LEU A 100 0.44 5.48 -9.99
C LEU A 100 -0.20 4.10 -10.21
N ASN A 101 -0.94 3.58 -9.22
CA ASN A 101 -1.64 2.31 -9.36
C ASN A 101 -2.73 2.38 -10.43
N LEU A 102 -3.53 3.45 -10.45
CA LEU A 102 -4.58 3.66 -11.46
C LEU A 102 -4.03 3.67 -12.89
N ILE A 103 -2.82 4.23 -13.09
CA ILE A 103 -2.20 4.29 -14.42
C ILE A 103 -1.53 2.96 -14.79
N ILE A 104 -0.86 2.30 -13.84
CA ILE A 104 0.06 1.18 -14.12
C ILE A 104 -0.64 -0.19 -14.09
N ILE A 105 -1.74 -0.33 -13.35
CA ILE A 105 -2.46 -1.60 -13.22
C ILE A 105 -3.14 -1.95 -14.56
N PRO A 106 -2.99 -3.19 -15.07
CA PRO A 106 -3.66 -3.63 -16.28
C PRO A 106 -5.12 -3.97 -15.98
N TRP A 107 -6.00 -2.97 -15.95
CA TRP A 107 -7.42 -3.11 -15.59
C TRP A 107 -8.17 -4.16 -16.42
N GLY A 108 -7.84 -4.31 -17.71
CA GLY A 108 -8.41 -5.37 -18.54
C GLY A 108 -8.09 -6.79 -18.05
N HIS A 109 -6.90 -6.99 -17.47
CA HIS A 109 -6.53 -8.26 -16.83
C HIS A 109 -7.21 -8.41 -15.47
N VAL A 110 -7.29 -7.33 -14.66
CA VAL A 110 -8.01 -7.33 -13.38
C VAL A 110 -9.47 -7.75 -13.58
N TYR A 111 -10.15 -7.15 -14.55
CA TYR A 111 -11.53 -7.47 -14.87
C TYR A 111 -11.70 -8.94 -15.27
N LYS A 112 -10.84 -9.45 -16.15
CA LYS A 112 -10.91 -10.86 -16.60
C LYS A 112 -10.69 -11.85 -15.46
N GLU A 113 -9.66 -11.64 -14.65
CA GLU A 113 -9.24 -12.66 -13.68
C GLU A 113 -9.88 -12.57 -12.30
N PHE A 114 -10.33 -11.39 -11.87
CA PHE A 114 -10.90 -11.21 -10.53
C PHE A 114 -12.38 -10.85 -10.54
N VAL A 115 -12.87 -10.17 -11.59
CA VAL A 115 -14.27 -9.74 -11.65
C VAL A 115 -15.09 -10.78 -12.41
N LYS A 116 -14.72 -11.07 -13.66
CA LYS A 116 -15.49 -11.99 -14.50
C LYS A 116 -15.49 -13.41 -13.94
N SER A 117 -14.35 -13.91 -13.49
CA SER A 117 -14.24 -15.23 -12.84
C SER A 117 -15.08 -15.37 -11.57
N LEU A 118 -15.34 -14.27 -10.85
CA LEU A 118 -16.15 -14.28 -9.64
C LEU A 118 -17.65 -14.41 -9.94
N PHE A 119 -18.10 -13.88 -11.08
CA PHE A 119 -19.51 -13.90 -11.48
C PHE A 119 -19.85 -15.04 -12.45
N VAL A 120 -18.86 -15.68 -13.06
CA VAL A 120 -19.01 -16.94 -13.79
C VAL A 120 -18.64 -18.05 -12.80
N LEU A 121 -19.59 -18.38 -11.94
CA LEU A 121 -19.53 -19.62 -11.15
C LEU A 121 -19.78 -20.77 -12.15
N ASP A 122 -18.73 -21.55 -12.45
CA ASP A 122 -18.89 -22.86 -13.08
C ASP A 122 -19.57 -23.85 -12.12
#